data_AF-A0A356MP70-F1
#
_entry.id   AF-A0A356MP70-F1
#
_cell.length_a   1.000
_cell.length_b   1.000
_cell.length_c   1.000
_cell.angle_alpha   90.00
_cell.angle_beta   90.00
_cell.angle_gamma   90.00
#
_symmetry.space_group_name_H-M   'P 1'
#
loop_
_entity.id
_entity.type
_entity.pdbx_description
1 polymer ?
#
loop_
_entity_poly.entity_id
_entity_poly.type
_entity_poly.pdbx_seq_one_letter_code
_entity_poly.pdbx_strand_id
1 'polypeptide(L)'
;MRSEILPHIQQLLDQEDLESIRVEVREAIEKFRNLTKEEVRKQREAWASASKESDAVFEYQPAPEEEAFEAAVATFKEREKVWRKKVADEQRANLEKKKEMLERLRHTIQEEENIGAAFAVFNEVREAWGAVGDVPGDQYKPIHDQYYRLQDEFFYNINIYKELKEHDLKINLKKKEDLIEGAKALSLIESLNDRQKHARALQKQWMDVGPSPRDTYKELSESFFGIIRPVFEEAKAHYDEIRETFKTNAEEKTGLIEKLREVVVEEVEASHAAWQKATARVLDLQKQWKTTGFAGKEKNEPLWAQFRELADVFFGKKQLFYDAQKEVSNAFKAEKQALIKRAEDLAKSTNWREDGPKMMDLQKEWKTVGACAPRDEQKLWRRFRKAQDSFFKARKAEMTGKIEEEKENYKHKISLIEEIKVFELSGKRKNDLDALKAFSVRWNAIGFVPRKTLDKVMDAYRTAMDTHYDALSVQKSERAMETYKQRLDNLLQSDVQSIKREQRILREKLDRLISRISKTEENLERFTGKGAESIRSQYEKSMGADKEEVEDIKSKLKMLRQTVQKTQSEKADDNNPD
;
A
#
# COMPACT_ATOMS: atom_id res chain seq x y z
N MET A 1 81.54 96.29 66.20
CA MET A 1 81.95 95.03 65.52
C MET A 1 81.30 93.79 66.15
N ARG A 2 81.60 93.39 67.39
CA ARG A 2 80.84 92.29 68.05
C ARG A 2 79.37 92.61 68.26
N SER A 3 79.11 93.86 68.66
CA SER A 3 77.80 94.49 68.80
C SER A 3 76.93 94.49 67.54
N GLU A 4 77.48 94.19 66.36
CA GLU A 4 76.75 94.13 65.08
C GLU A 4 76.59 92.68 64.57
N ILE A 5 77.56 91.81 64.82
CA ILE A 5 77.55 90.41 64.34
C ILE A 5 76.54 89.55 65.13
N LEU A 6 76.42 89.75 66.44
CA LEU A 6 75.45 88.99 67.24
C LEU A 6 74.00 89.26 66.82
N PRO A 7 73.55 90.53 66.66
CA PRO A 7 72.24 90.82 66.07
C PRO A 7 72.04 90.21 64.67
N HIS A 8 73.08 90.20 63.83
CA HIS A 8 73.01 89.56 62.50
C HIS A 8 72.79 88.04 62.59
N ILE A 9 73.52 87.36 63.49
CA ILE A 9 73.33 85.93 63.74
C ILE A 9 71.91 85.66 64.26
N GLN A 10 71.43 86.49 65.20
CA GLN A 10 70.06 86.35 65.73
C GLN A 10 69.00 86.58 64.65
N GLN A 11 69.15 87.61 63.81
CA GLN A 11 68.25 87.91 62.69
C GLN A 11 68.23 86.79 61.64
N LEU A 12 69.39 86.21 61.32
CA LEU A 12 69.44 85.03 60.45
C LEU A 12 68.73 83.84 61.10
N LEU A 13 68.90 83.63 62.41
CA LEU A 13 68.23 82.56 63.14
C LEU A 13 66.72 82.75 63.35
N ASP A 14 66.18 83.95 63.10
CA ASP A 14 64.73 84.16 63.04
C ASP A 14 64.11 83.63 61.74
N GLN A 15 64.91 83.43 60.68
CA GLN A 15 64.43 82.85 59.43
C GLN A 15 64.18 81.35 59.60
N GLU A 16 63.04 80.85 59.12
CA GLU A 16 62.65 79.44 59.24
C GLU A 16 63.49 78.50 58.36
N ASP A 17 63.87 78.97 57.18
CA ASP A 17 64.66 78.18 56.22
C ASP A 17 66.12 78.13 56.63
N LEU A 18 66.52 77.02 57.23
CA LEU A 18 67.90 76.80 57.64
C LEU A 18 68.83 76.58 56.44
N GLU A 19 68.33 76.09 55.30
CA GLU A 19 69.18 75.68 54.17
C GLU A 19 69.87 76.88 53.52
N SER A 20 69.13 77.96 53.29
CA SER A 20 69.65 79.20 52.71
C SER A 20 70.60 79.96 53.63
N ILE A 21 70.39 79.90 54.95
CA ILE A 21 71.17 80.69 55.93
C ILE A 21 72.37 79.95 56.53
N ARG A 22 72.41 78.62 56.50
CA ARG A 22 73.38 77.82 57.29
C ARG A 22 74.84 78.18 57.02
N VAL A 23 75.18 78.45 55.76
CA VAL A 23 76.55 78.81 55.37
C VAL A 23 76.91 80.17 55.95
N GLU A 24 76.04 81.16 55.76
CA GLU A 24 76.23 82.52 56.27
C GLU A 24 76.28 82.57 57.80
N VAL A 25 75.40 81.83 58.48
CA VAL A 25 75.40 81.72 59.96
C VAL A 25 76.71 81.10 60.45
N ARG A 26 77.24 80.06 59.78
CA ARG A 26 78.53 79.46 60.14
C ARG A 26 79.68 80.44 60.01
N GLU A 27 79.73 81.16 58.90
CA GLU A 27 80.75 82.18 58.66
C GLU A 27 80.66 83.31 59.70
N ALA A 28 79.44 83.75 60.05
CA ALA A 28 79.22 84.76 61.08
C ALA A 28 79.64 84.27 62.49
N ILE A 29 79.32 83.01 62.84
CA ILE A 29 79.77 82.35 64.09
C ILE A 29 81.30 82.29 64.15
N GLU A 30 81.95 81.92 63.05
CA GLU A 30 83.40 81.85 62.98
C GLU A 30 84.04 83.24 63.13
N LYS A 31 83.51 84.25 62.44
CA LYS A 31 83.93 85.66 62.58
C LYS A 31 83.80 86.15 64.02
N PHE A 32 82.67 85.89 64.69
CA PHE A 32 82.47 86.28 66.09
C PHE A 32 83.48 85.59 67.01
N ARG A 33 83.70 84.28 66.87
CA ARG A 33 84.70 83.52 67.65
C ARG A 33 86.12 84.03 67.46
N ASN A 34 86.48 84.44 66.24
CA ASN A 34 87.79 85.00 65.96
C ASN A 34 87.96 86.35 66.67
N LEU A 35 86.94 87.21 66.63
CA LEU A 35 86.92 88.44 67.43
C LEU A 35 86.99 88.12 68.93
N THR A 36 86.27 87.10 69.43
CA THR A 36 86.34 86.59 70.82
C THR A 36 87.78 86.35 71.25
N LYS A 37 88.52 85.56 70.45
CA LYS A 37 89.93 85.26 70.69
C LYS A 37 90.81 86.51 70.70
N GLU A 38 90.55 87.49 69.83
CA GLU A 38 91.33 88.73 69.79
C GLU A 38 91.16 89.59 71.05
N GLU A 39 89.95 89.69 71.62
CA GLU A 39 89.76 90.45 72.87
C GLU A 39 90.29 89.71 74.08
N VAL A 40 90.14 88.37 74.13
CA VAL A 40 90.84 87.57 75.15
C VAL A 40 92.33 87.88 75.10
N ARG A 41 92.92 87.98 73.91
CA ARG A 41 94.31 88.38 73.73
C ARG A 41 94.57 89.80 74.22
N LYS A 42 93.74 90.79 73.86
CA LYS A 42 93.89 92.19 74.31
C LYS A 42 93.74 92.34 75.82
N GLN A 43 92.72 91.75 76.43
CA GLN A 43 92.55 91.75 77.89
C GLN A 43 93.73 91.08 78.57
N ARG A 44 94.27 90.00 77.99
CA ARG A 44 95.46 89.31 78.52
C ARG A 44 96.72 90.15 78.41
N GLU A 45 96.90 90.88 77.30
CA GLU A 45 97.99 91.85 77.09
C GLU A 45 97.87 93.05 78.05
N ALA A 46 96.68 93.65 78.14
CA ALA A 46 96.39 94.77 79.04
C ALA A 46 96.57 94.37 80.51
N TRP A 47 96.05 93.19 80.89
CA TRP A 47 96.34 92.56 82.17
C TRP A 47 97.85 92.45 82.32
N ALA A 48 98.58 91.76 81.44
CA ALA A 48 100.04 91.59 81.54
C ALA A 48 100.82 92.90 81.76
N SER A 49 100.36 94.02 81.19
CA SER A 49 100.99 95.35 81.32
C SER A 49 100.61 96.16 82.58
N ALA A 50 99.54 95.80 83.30
CA ALA A 50 99.13 96.48 84.53
C ALA A 50 99.97 96.04 85.74
N SER A 51 100.25 96.97 86.67
CA SER A 51 100.92 96.66 87.95
C SER A 51 99.98 95.83 88.84
N LYS A 52 100.45 94.68 89.33
CA LYS A 52 99.63 93.71 90.07
C LYS A 52 100.37 93.16 91.28
N GLU A 53 99.60 92.66 92.23
CA GLU A 53 100.10 91.82 93.32
C GLU A 53 100.59 90.47 92.79
N SER A 54 101.59 89.87 93.43
CA SER A 54 102.40 88.75 92.90
C SER A 54 101.61 87.48 92.55
N ASP A 55 100.40 87.34 93.07
CA ASP A 55 99.61 86.10 93.01
C ASP A 55 98.35 86.24 92.14
N ALA A 56 98.16 87.37 91.45
CA ALA A 56 97.02 87.58 90.56
C ALA A 56 97.10 86.67 89.32
N VAL A 57 95.98 86.01 88.97
CA VAL A 57 95.81 85.20 87.74
C VAL A 57 94.90 85.94 86.76
N PHE A 58 95.14 85.78 85.46
CA PHE A 58 94.28 86.35 84.44
C PHE A 58 92.93 85.62 84.41
N GLU A 59 91.88 86.30 84.85
CA GLU A 59 90.51 85.89 84.63
C GLU A 59 89.93 86.73 83.48
N TYR A 60 89.48 86.04 82.44
CA TYR A 60 88.81 86.71 81.34
C TYR A 60 87.47 87.25 81.82
N GLN A 61 87.22 88.53 81.57
CA GLN A 61 85.90 89.11 81.82
C GLN A 61 85.11 89.04 80.51
N PRO A 62 84.17 88.08 80.39
CA PRO A 62 83.39 87.94 79.18
C PRO A 62 82.50 89.16 78.99
N ALA A 63 82.36 89.59 77.74
CA ALA A 63 81.35 90.59 77.41
C ALA A 63 79.96 89.98 77.62
N PRO A 64 78.95 90.77 78.05
CA PRO A 64 77.56 90.29 78.19
C PRO A 64 76.99 89.65 76.91
N GLU A 65 77.52 90.07 75.75
CA GLU A 65 77.15 89.58 74.42
C GLU A 65 77.60 88.13 74.15
N GLU A 66 78.62 87.62 74.85
CA GLU A 66 79.17 86.27 74.60
C GLU A 66 78.25 85.15 75.12
N GLU A 67 77.54 85.38 76.21
CA GLU A 67 76.54 84.44 76.72
C GLU A 67 75.37 84.32 75.73
N ALA A 68 74.89 85.45 75.20
CA ALA A 68 73.86 85.49 74.18
C ALA A 68 74.33 84.87 72.84
N PHE A 69 75.62 84.99 72.50
CA PHE A 69 76.22 84.33 71.34
C PHE A 69 76.26 82.81 71.47
N GLU A 70 76.72 82.27 72.60
CA GLU A 70 76.76 80.81 72.79
C GLU A 70 75.34 80.20 72.82
N ALA A 71 74.34 80.94 73.34
CA ALA A 71 72.94 80.56 73.23
C ALA A 71 72.45 80.52 71.75
N ALA A 72 72.83 81.51 70.94
CA ALA A 72 72.52 81.54 69.50
C ALA A 72 73.22 80.39 68.73
N VAL A 73 74.49 80.09 69.05
CA VAL A 73 75.24 78.96 68.48
C VAL A 73 74.61 77.62 68.86
N ALA A 74 74.18 77.44 70.11
CA ALA A 74 73.49 76.24 70.55
C ALA A 74 72.18 76.05 69.79
N THR A 75 71.40 77.12 69.63
CA THR A 75 70.17 77.14 68.83
C THR A 75 70.44 76.74 67.38
N PHE A 76 71.45 77.33 66.75
CA PHE A 76 71.85 76.99 65.38
C PHE A 76 72.27 75.52 65.23
N LYS A 77 73.08 74.99 66.16
CA LYS A 77 73.52 73.59 66.13
C LYS A 77 72.36 72.62 66.27
N GLU A 78 71.40 72.91 67.15
CA GLU A 78 70.22 72.06 67.29
C GLU A 78 69.33 72.12 66.03
N ARG A 79 69.09 73.32 65.49
CA ARG A 79 68.39 73.48 64.19
C ARG A 79 69.12 72.72 63.07
N GLU A 80 70.44 72.81 62.99
CA GLU A 80 71.24 72.11 61.98
C GLU A 80 71.17 70.59 62.12
N LYS A 81 71.23 70.09 63.34
CA LYS A 81 71.08 68.66 63.62
C LYS A 81 69.70 68.16 63.19
N VAL A 82 68.64 68.91 63.51
CA VAL A 82 67.26 68.59 63.09
C VAL A 82 67.14 68.63 61.55
N TRP A 83 67.68 69.66 60.90
CA TRP A 83 67.69 69.77 59.43
C TRP A 83 68.45 68.63 58.76
N ARG A 84 69.65 68.28 59.24
CA ARG A 84 70.44 67.16 58.68
C ARG A 84 69.71 65.84 58.80
N LYS A 85 69.03 65.62 59.94
CA LYS A 85 68.20 64.43 60.14
C LYS A 85 67.02 64.44 59.16
N LYS A 86 66.33 65.57 59.01
CA LYS A 86 65.24 65.73 58.04
C LYS A 86 65.69 65.42 56.60
N VAL A 87 66.80 66.00 56.15
CA VAL A 87 67.35 65.73 54.81
C VAL A 87 67.76 64.27 54.64
N ALA A 88 68.40 63.66 55.66
CA ALA A 88 68.76 62.24 55.59
C ALA A 88 67.53 61.32 55.54
N ASP A 89 66.47 61.65 56.30
CA ASP A 89 65.20 60.91 56.30
C ASP A 89 64.46 61.10 54.96
N GLU A 90 64.47 62.31 54.39
CA GLU A 90 63.93 62.61 53.05
C GLU A 90 64.69 61.85 51.95
N GLN A 91 66.02 61.86 51.97
CA GLN A 91 66.85 61.12 51.02
C GLN A 91 66.60 59.60 51.12
N ARG A 92 66.46 59.05 52.34
CA ARG A 92 66.10 57.64 52.53
C ARG A 92 64.70 57.33 52.00
N ALA A 93 63.72 58.21 52.24
CA ALA A 93 62.39 58.03 51.68
C ALA A 93 62.39 58.11 50.15
N ASN A 94 63.18 59.01 49.56
CA ASN A 94 63.38 59.10 48.11
C ASN A 94 64.04 57.85 47.54
N LEU A 95 65.01 57.26 48.27
CA LEU A 95 65.67 56.01 47.88
C LEU A 95 64.67 54.85 47.80
N GLU A 96 63.81 54.68 48.80
CA GLU A 96 62.80 53.62 48.78
C GLU A 96 61.80 53.81 47.64
N LYS A 97 61.32 55.04 47.41
CA LYS A 97 60.47 55.36 46.26
C LYS A 97 61.16 55.02 44.93
N LYS A 98 62.44 55.35 44.76
CA LYS A 98 63.19 55.01 43.54
C LYS A 98 63.37 53.50 43.39
N LYS A 99 63.59 52.74 44.46
CA LYS A 99 63.64 51.27 44.40
C LYS A 99 62.29 50.66 44.00
N GLU A 100 61.18 51.14 44.57
CA GLU A 100 59.83 50.69 44.20
C GLU A 100 59.55 50.94 42.71
N MET A 101 59.95 52.10 42.18
CA MET A 101 59.84 52.41 40.75
C MET A 101 60.66 51.46 39.87
N LEU A 102 61.88 51.10 40.29
CA LEU A 102 62.73 50.16 39.56
C LEU A 102 62.12 48.76 39.53
N GLU A 103 61.58 48.28 40.65
CA GLU A 103 60.92 46.97 40.69
C GLU A 103 59.61 46.95 39.90
N ARG A 104 58.84 48.05 39.94
CA ARG A 104 57.66 48.21 39.07
C ARG A 104 58.05 48.13 37.60
N LEU A 105 59.11 48.87 37.20
CA LEU A 105 59.60 48.85 35.82
C LEU A 105 60.11 47.46 35.41
N ARG A 106 60.85 46.77 36.28
CA ARG A 106 61.33 45.40 36.05
C ARG A 106 60.16 44.43 35.84
N HIS A 107 59.17 44.45 36.72
CA HIS A 107 58.00 43.58 36.64
C HIS A 107 57.22 43.83 35.35
N THR A 108 57.05 45.09 34.95
CA THR A 108 56.41 45.43 33.67
C THR A 108 57.20 44.87 32.48
N ILE A 109 58.53 44.96 32.49
CA ILE A 109 59.36 44.40 31.41
C ILE A 109 59.23 42.87 31.30
N GLN A 110 59.03 42.18 32.42
CA GLN A 110 59.01 40.71 32.47
C GLN A 110 57.62 40.11 32.24
N GLU A 111 56.56 40.75 32.71
CA GLU A 111 55.23 40.13 32.79
C GLU A 111 54.16 40.80 31.93
N GLU A 112 54.33 42.07 31.55
CA GLU A 112 53.29 42.79 30.81
C GLU A 112 53.37 42.51 29.30
N GLU A 113 52.47 41.66 28.81
CA GLU A 113 52.37 41.30 27.38
C GLU A 113 51.76 42.44 26.53
N ASN A 114 51.02 43.37 27.15
CA ASN A 114 50.43 44.49 26.43
C ASN A 114 51.41 45.66 26.30
N ILE A 115 51.98 45.80 25.10
CA ILE A 115 52.87 46.91 24.69
C ILE A 115 52.33 48.29 25.12
N GLY A 116 51.03 48.55 24.95
CA GLY A 116 50.42 49.84 25.30
C GLY A 116 50.37 50.10 26.81
N ALA A 117 50.02 49.07 27.59
CA ALA A 117 50.03 49.16 29.06
C ALA A 117 51.46 49.29 29.60
N ALA A 118 52.41 48.55 29.01
CA ALA A 118 53.82 48.62 29.36
C ALA A 118 54.40 50.03 29.14
N PHE A 119 54.04 50.70 28.04
CA PHE A 119 54.42 52.10 27.78
C PHE A 119 53.79 53.11 28.75
N ALA A 120 52.54 52.87 29.18
CA ALA A 120 51.91 53.72 30.17
C ALA A 120 52.69 53.67 31.50
N VAL A 121 53.00 52.46 31.98
CA VAL A 121 53.79 52.28 33.21
C VAL A 121 55.21 52.83 33.07
N PHE A 122 55.87 52.63 31.92
CA PHE A 122 57.19 53.20 31.66
C PHE A 122 57.18 54.74 31.75
N ASN A 123 56.19 55.40 31.13
CA ASN A 123 56.07 56.85 31.17
C ASN A 123 55.75 57.35 32.59
N GLU A 124 54.86 56.68 33.31
CA GLU A 124 54.57 57.00 34.72
C GLU A 124 55.83 56.90 35.59
N VAL A 125 56.60 55.81 35.45
CA VAL A 125 57.85 55.62 36.19
C VAL A 125 58.87 56.68 35.82
N ARG A 126 59.00 57.03 34.53
CA ARG A 126 59.92 58.07 34.06
C ARG A 126 59.59 59.45 34.63
N GLU A 127 58.31 59.83 34.62
CA GLU A 127 57.85 61.10 35.18
C GLU A 127 58.07 61.14 36.69
N ALA A 128 57.67 60.07 37.39
CA ALA A 128 57.85 59.97 38.85
C ALA A 128 59.34 59.95 39.24
N TRP A 129 60.20 59.31 38.46
CA TRP A 129 61.64 59.27 38.67
C TRP A 129 62.28 60.66 38.65
N GLY A 130 61.85 61.52 37.70
CA GLY A 130 62.31 62.91 37.59
C GLY A 130 61.75 63.82 38.69
N ALA A 131 60.60 63.48 39.27
CA ALA A 131 59.97 64.24 40.35
C ALA A 131 60.50 63.91 41.75
N VAL A 132 61.05 62.71 41.97
CA VAL A 132 61.65 62.32 43.26
C VAL A 132 63.03 62.95 43.40
N GLY A 133 63.23 63.66 44.51
CA GLY A 133 64.48 64.35 44.85
C GLY A 133 65.68 63.43 45.06
N ASP A 134 66.74 64.01 45.62
CA ASP A 134 68.01 63.32 45.80
C ASP A 134 67.91 62.13 46.76
N VAL A 135 68.82 61.17 46.55
CA VAL A 135 69.02 59.98 47.38
C VAL A 135 70.35 60.11 48.14
N PRO A 136 70.62 59.25 49.15
CA PRO A 136 71.90 59.27 49.85
C PRO A 136 73.06 59.11 48.85
N GLY A 137 74.14 59.88 49.05
CA GLY A 137 75.23 59.96 48.06
C GLY A 137 75.88 58.62 47.74
N ASP A 138 75.93 57.69 48.68
CA ASP A 138 76.44 56.31 48.50
C ASP A 138 75.52 55.45 47.62
N GLN A 139 74.22 55.78 47.54
CA GLN A 139 73.20 55.06 46.78
C GLN A 139 72.87 55.71 45.43
N TYR A 140 73.36 56.93 45.18
CA TYR A 140 73.05 57.67 43.95
C TYR A 140 73.41 56.89 42.68
N LYS A 141 74.68 56.47 42.56
CA LYS A 141 75.17 55.79 41.35
C LYS A 141 74.49 54.43 41.11
N PRO A 142 74.43 53.50 42.09
CA PRO A 142 73.79 52.19 41.88
C PRO A 142 72.35 52.28 41.38
N ILE A 143 71.56 53.20 41.93
CA ILE A 143 70.14 53.37 41.62
C ILE A 143 69.93 53.94 40.21
N HIS A 144 70.75 54.92 39.79
CA HIS A 144 70.67 55.48 38.45
C HIS A 144 71.17 54.50 37.37
N ASP A 145 72.25 53.77 37.62
CA ASP A 145 72.75 52.75 36.68
C ASP A 145 71.70 51.65 36.44
N GLN A 146 70.98 51.25 37.50
CA GLN A 146 69.90 50.27 37.39
C GLN A 146 68.71 50.81 36.59
N TYR A 147 68.33 52.07 36.76
CA TYR A 147 67.27 52.72 35.98
C TYR A 147 67.55 52.69 34.48
N TYR A 148 68.75 53.14 34.08
CA TYR A 148 69.11 53.18 32.66
C TYR A 148 69.18 51.78 32.02
N ARG A 149 69.66 50.78 32.77
CA ARG A 149 69.66 49.39 32.28
C ARG A 149 68.24 48.87 32.00
N LEU A 150 67.32 49.10 32.93
CA LEU A 150 65.93 48.69 32.77
C LEU A 150 65.25 49.45 31.62
N GLN A 151 65.58 50.72 31.44
CA GLN A 151 65.13 51.50 30.29
C GLN A 151 65.59 50.87 28.95
N ASP A 152 66.86 50.50 28.83
CA ASP A 152 67.38 49.87 27.62
C ASP A 152 66.72 48.50 27.35
N GLU A 153 66.56 47.68 28.39
CA GLU A 153 65.90 46.36 28.31
C GLU A 153 64.43 46.47 27.86
N PHE A 154 63.70 47.47 28.36
CA PHE A 154 62.34 47.75 27.95
C PHE A 154 62.22 47.98 26.43
N PHE A 155 63.04 48.88 25.87
CA PHE A 155 62.95 49.20 24.44
C PHE A 155 63.42 48.04 23.54
N TYR A 156 64.39 47.25 23.99
CA TYR A 156 64.84 46.05 23.27
C TYR A 156 63.73 45.01 23.11
N ASN A 157 63.04 44.65 24.21
CA ASN A 157 61.96 43.66 24.18
C ASN A 157 60.78 44.11 23.28
N ILE A 158 60.43 45.39 23.34
CA ILE A 158 59.34 45.97 22.53
C ILE A 158 59.65 45.89 21.03
N ASN A 159 60.89 46.18 20.63
CA ASN A 159 61.29 46.07 19.23
C ASN A 159 61.19 44.62 18.72
N ILE A 160 61.61 43.64 19.52
CA ILE A 160 61.46 42.21 19.19
C ILE A 160 59.98 41.86 18.97
N TYR A 161 59.08 42.29 19.86
CA TYR A 161 57.64 42.04 19.69
C TYR A 161 57.08 42.68 18.41
N LYS A 162 57.51 43.89 18.07
CA LYS A 162 57.09 44.58 16.85
C LYS A 162 57.56 43.83 15.60
N GLU A 163 58.81 43.37 15.59
CA GLU A 163 59.40 42.60 14.48
C GLU A 163 58.71 41.24 14.31
N LEU A 164 58.46 40.51 15.42
CA LEU A 164 57.71 39.25 15.42
C LEU A 164 56.29 39.44 14.85
N LYS A 165 55.59 40.48 15.30
CA LYS A 165 54.25 40.81 14.78
C LYS A 165 54.29 41.14 13.30
N GLU A 166 55.26 41.92 12.83
CA GLU A 166 55.38 42.27 11.42
C GLU A 166 55.70 41.04 10.56
N HIS A 167 56.53 40.12 11.07
CA HIS A 167 56.81 38.83 10.45
C HIS A 167 55.55 37.94 10.39
N ASP A 168 54.77 37.85 11.47
CA ASP A 168 53.52 37.08 11.49
C ASP A 168 52.48 37.65 10.50
N LEU A 169 52.36 38.97 10.41
CA LEU A 169 51.51 39.61 9.40
C LEU A 169 51.97 39.26 7.97
N LYS A 170 53.27 39.22 7.71
CA LYS A 170 53.84 38.82 6.40
C LYS A 170 53.58 37.33 6.10
N ILE A 171 53.71 36.44 7.09
CA ILE A 171 53.35 35.02 6.94
C ILE A 171 51.86 34.86 6.64
N ASN A 172 51.00 35.54 7.38
CA ASN A 172 49.55 35.47 7.18
C ASN A 172 49.13 36.06 5.83
N LEU A 173 49.79 37.12 5.37
CA LEU A 173 49.65 37.65 4.02
C LEU A 173 49.95 36.57 2.98
N LYS A 174 51.12 35.94 3.06
CA LYS A 174 51.52 34.88 2.13
C LYS A 174 50.54 33.71 2.12
N LYS A 175 50.10 33.24 3.29
CA LYS A 175 49.08 32.20 3.40
C LYS A 175 47.77 32.59 2.72
N LYS A 176 47.33 33.84 2.85
CA LYS A 176 46.10 34.34 2.18
C LYS A 176 46.27 34.42 0.67
N GLU A 177 47.43 34.85 0.17
CA GLU A 177 47.75 34.81 -1.27
C GLU A 177 47.70 33.37 -1.82
N ASP A 178 48.31 32.41 -1.10
CA ASP A 178 48.32 31.01 -1.51
C ASP A 178 46.90 30.40 -1.50
N LEU A 179 46.04 30.82 -0.57
CA LEU A 179 44.62 30.45 -0.56
C LEU A 179 43.83 31.02 -1.74
N ILE A 180 44.18 32.23 -2.20
CA ILE A 180 43.59 32.83 -3.42
C ILE A 180 44.01 32.03 -4.65
N GLU A 181 45.28 31.65 -4.76
CA GLU A 181 45.74 30.78 -5.85
C GLU A 181 45.04 29.40 -5.81
N GLY A 182 44.88 28.83 -4.61
CA GLY A 182 44.07 27.62 -4.40
C GLY A 182 42.61 27.80 -4.81
N ALA A 183 42.01 28.97 -4.54
CA ALA A 183 40.64 29.28 -4.96
C ALA A 183 40.52 29.39 -6.49
N LYS A 184 41.50 30.00 -7.18
CA LYS A 184 41.53 30.06 -8.65
C LYS A 184 41.56 28.66 -9.28
N ALA A 185 42.30 27.73 -8.67
CA ALA A 185 42.39 26.35 -9.12
C ALA A 185 41.07 25.56 -9.02
N LEU A 186 40.07 26.05 -8.28
CA LEU A 186 38.73 25.43 -8.23
C LEU A 186 38.06 25.36 -9.61
N SER A 187 38.38 26.29 -10.51
CA SER A 187 37.87 26.30 -11.89
C SER A 187 38.29 25.06 -12.70
N LEU A 188 39.36 24.37 -12.30
CA LEU A 188 39.86 23.14 -12.93
C LEU A 188 39.11 21.89 -12.47
N ILE A 189 38.32 21.97 -11.40
CA ILE A 189 37.57 20.83 -10.85
C ILE A 189 36.24 20.73 -11.58
N GLU A 190 36.05 19.69 -12.39
CA GLU A 190 34.82 19.48 -13.18
C GLU A 190 33.59 19.17 -12.30
N SER A 191 33.77 18.31 -11.29
CA SER A 191 32.70 17.90 -10.37
C SER A 191 32.27 19.06 -9.47
N LEU A 192 31.01 19.51 -9.61
CA LEU A 192 30.44 20.58 -8.79
C LEU A 192 30.48 20.26 -7.29
N ASN A 193 30.26 18.99 -6.92
CA ASN A 193 30.31 18.55 -5.53
C ASN A 193 31.73 18.65 -4.94
N ASP A 194 32.73 18.20 -5.70
CA ASP A 194 34.13 18.30 -5.27
C ASP A 194 34.58 19.75 -5.23
N ARG A 195 34.21 20.56 -6.24
CA ARG A 195 34.47 22.00 -6.27
C ARG A 195 33.90 22.69 -5.03
N GLN A 196 32.64 22.40 -4.67
CA GLN A 196 31.99 22.92 -3.46
C GLN A 196 32.71 22.49 -2.17
N LYS A 197 33.14 21.22 -2.08
CA LYS A 197 33.86 20.69 -0.90
C LYS A 197 35.21 21.40 -0.71
N HIS A 198 35.97 21.57 -1.78
CA HIS A 198 37.25 22.28 -1.75
C HIS A 198 37.05 23.77 -1.43
N ALA A 199 36.02 24.41 -2.00
CA ALA A 199 35.67 25.81 -1.68
C ALA A 199 35.38 26.01 -0.18
N ARG A 200 34.65 25.08 0.47
CA ARG A 200 34.42 25.11 1.93
C ARG A 200 35.71 24.97 2.73
N ALA A 201 36.60 24.06 2.31
CA ALA A 201 37.88 23.86 2.99
C ALA A 201 38.74 25.11 2.93
N LEU A 202 38.83 25.74 1.75
CA LEU A 202 39.55 27.00 1.56
C LEU A 202 38.93 28.13 2.37
N GLN A 203 37.59 28.25 2.38
CA GLN A 203 36.89 29.26 3.19
C GLN A 203 37.20 29.09 4.68
N LYS A 204 37.22 27.84 5.19
CA LYS A 204 37.61 27.56 6.57
C LYS A 204 39.06 27.99 6.83
N GLN A 205 39.99 27.55 6.00
CA GLN A 205 41.41 27.90 6.13
C GLN A 205 41.62 29.43 6.11
N TRP A 206 40.89 30.16 5.28
CA TRP A 206 40.92 31.62 5.25
C TRP A 206 40.54 32.25 6.58
N MET A 207 39.50 31.73 7.25
CA MET A 207 39.04 32.21 8.55
C MET A 207 39.99 31.80 9.70
N ASP A 208 40.71 30.69 9.54
CA ASP A 208 41.70 30.20 10.51
C ASP A 208 43.04 30.96 10.41
N VAL A 209 43.37 31.55 9.25
CA VAL A 209 44.56 32.40 9.11
C VAL A 209 44.36 33.71 9.86
N GLY A 210 45.33 34.06 10.69
CA GLY A 210 45.34 35.29 11.47
C GLY A 210 45.31 36.60 10.65
N PRO A 211 45.37 37.75 11.32
CA PRO A 211 45.34 39.04 10.65
C PRO A 211 46.52 39.18 9.68
N SER A 212 46.27 39.84 8.55
CA SER A 212 47.27 40.26 7.56
C SER A 212 47.34 41.81 7.57
N PRO A 213 48.30 42.45 6.88
CA PRO A 213 48.38 43.90 6.82
C PRO A 213 47.04 44.54 6.44
N ARG A 214 46.64 45.58 7.17
CA ARG A 214 45.32 46.21 7.01
C ARG A 214 45.11 46.76 5.60
N ASP A 215 46.19 47.25 5.00
CA ASP A 215 46.16 47.92 3.70
C ASP A 215 45.81 46.95 2.56
N THR A 216 46.27 45.69 2.64
CA THR A 216 46.03 44.67 1.61
C THR A 216 44.86 43.74 1.94
N TYR A 217 44.41 43.66 3.19
CA TYR A 217 43.38 42.72 3.62
C TYR A 217 42.06 42.88 2.83
N LYS A 218 41.63 44.11 2.56
CA LYS A 218 40.38 44.36 1.84
C LYS A 218 40.42 43.77 0.43
N GLU A 219 41.47 44.06 -0.32
CA GLU A 219 41.66 43.57 -1.70
C GLU A 219 41.78 42.04 -1.75
N LEU A 220 42.56 41.46 -0.83
CA LEU A 220 42.71 40.01 -0.73
C LEU A 220 41.37 39.32 -0.40
N SER A 221 40.61 39.88 0.53
CA SER A 221 39.29 39.38 0.93
C SER A 221 38.31 39.45 -0.24
N GLU A 222 38.24 40.58 -0.94
CA GLU A 222 37.37 40.74 -2.12
C GLU A 222 37.74 39.76 -3.23
N SER A 223 39.04 39.56 -3.50
CA SER A 223 39.53 38.59 -4.48
C SER A 223 39.15 37.15 -4.09
N PHE A 224 39.45 36.75 -2.86
CA PHE A 224 39.17 35.39 -2.36
C PHE A 224 37.67 35.08 -2.40
N PHE A 225 36.84 35.91 -1.77
CA PHE A 225 35.40 35.68 -1.70
C PHE A 225 34.70 35.89 -3.05
N GLY A 226 35.26 36.71 -3.94
CA GLY A 226 34.80 36.87 -5.32
C GLY A 226 34.93 35.58 -6.15
N ILE A 227 35.92 34.73 -5.87
CA ILE A 227 36.08 33.43 -6.52
C ILE A 227 35.20 32.36 -5.84
N ILE A 228 35.13 32.38 -4.52
CA ILE A 228 34.43 31.36 -3.73
C ILE A 228 32.90 31.47 -3.82
N ARG A 229 32.35 32.69 -3.80
CA ARG A 229 30.89 32.91 -3.78
C ARG A 229 30.18 32.31 -5.01
N PRO A 230 30.64 32.52 -6.26
CA PRO A 230 30.02 31.93 -7.44
C PRO A 230 29.91 30.40 -7.39
N VAL A 231 30.90 29.69 -6.85
CA VAL A 231 30.86 28.22 -6.69
C VAL A 231 29.71 27.79 -5.77
N PHE A 232 29.47 28.54 -4.70
CA PHE A 232 28.34 28.25 -3.80
C PHE A 232 26.98 28.62 -4.41
N GLU A 233 26.92 29.70 -5.20
CA GLU A 233 25.71 30.10 -5.92
C GLU A 233 25.33 29.06 -7.00
N GLU A 234 26.30 28.57 -7.77
CA GLU A 234 26.13 27.49 -8.74
C GLU A 234 25.65 26.19 -8.07
N ALA A 235 26.31 25.79 -6.97
CA ALA A 235 25.91 24.62 -6.21
C ALA A 235 24.47 24.75 -5.67
N LYS A 236 24.13 25.93 -5.13
CA LYS A 236 22.78 26.21 -4.65
C LYS A 236 21.75 26.11 -5.78
N ALA A 237 22.01 26.74 -6.92
CA ALA A 237 21.12 26.72 -8.08
C ALA A 237 20.85 25.28 -8.57
N HIS A 238 21.89 24.45 -8.68
CA HIS A 238 21.75 23.05 -9.06
C HIS A 238 20.88 22.24 -8.09
N TYR A 239 21.09 22.39 -6.77
CA TYR A 239 20.25 21.70 -5.78
C TYR A 239 18.82 22.23 -5.74
N ASP A 240 18.61 23.52 -5.99
CA ASP A 240 17.28 24.12 -6.07
C ASP A 240 16.54 23.63 -7.33
N GLU A 241 17.22 23.48 -8.48
CA GLU A 241 16.67 22.87 -9.69
C GLU A 241 16.25 21.42 -9.45
N ILE A 242 17.12 20.60 -8.81
CA ILE A 242 16.78 19.24 -8.41
C ILE A 242 15.53 19.22 -7.50
N ARG A 243 15.44 20.13 -6.53
CA ARG A 243 14.26 20.23 -5.65
C ARG A 243 12.99 20.59 -6.41
N GLU A 244 13.07 21.49 -7.39
CA GLU A 244 11.94 21.80 -8.27
C GLU A 244 11.53 20.56 -9.09
N THR A 245 12.48 19.77 -9.62
CA THR A 245 12.12 18.51 -10.30
C THR A 245 11.39 17.53 -9.37
N PHE A 246 11.79 17.45 -8.09
CA PHE A 246 11.09 16.61 -7.11
C PHE A 246 9.67 17.10 -6.84
N LYS A 247 9.47 18.42 -6.80
CA LYS A 247 8.16 19.04 -6.64
C LYS A 247 7.26 18.75 -7.83
N THR A 248 7.74 18.95 -9.06
CA THR A 248 7.01 18.59 -10.29
C THR A 248 6.66 17.10 -10.32
N ASN A 249 7.61 16.21 -10.03
CA ASN A 249 7.35 14.76 -9.96
C ASN A 249 6.32 14.40 -8.88
N ALA A 250 6.33 15.11 -7.74
CA ALA A 250 5.35 14.89 -6.68
C ALA A 250 3.93 15.31 -7.12
N GLU A 251 3.80 16.43 -7.81
CA GLU A 251 2.54 16.91 -8.38
C GLU A 251 2.02 15.95 -9.46
N GLU A 252 2.87 15.48 -10.36
CA GLU A 252 2.52 14.45 -11.34
C GLU A 252 2.04 13.15 -10.69
N LYS A 253 2.78 12.63 -9.71
CA LYS A 253 2.39 11.42 -8.96
C LYS A 253 1.07 11.61 -8.23
N THR A 254 0.83 12.79 -7.66
CA THR A 254 -0.46 13.14 -7.04
C THR A 254 -1.57 13.11 -8.08
N GLY A 255 -1.36 13.69 -9.26
CA GLY A 255 -2.31 13.64 -10.37
C GLY A 255 -2.60 12.21 -10.86
N LEU A 256 -1.59 11.33 -10.88
CA LEU A 256 -1.78 9.91 -11.22
C LEU A 256 -2.61 9.16 -10.16
N ILE A 257 -2.42 9.47 -8.88
CA ILE A 257 -3.24 8.92 -7.78
C ILE A 257 -4.69 9.33 -7.93
N GLU A 258 -4.97 10.60 -8.23
CA GLU A 258 -6.35 11.07 -8.43
C GLU A 258 -7.01 10.43 -9.66
N LYS A 259 -6.28 10.31 -10.79
CA LYS A 259 -6.79 9.55 -11.95
C LYS A 259 -7.06 8.08 -11.62
N LEU A 260 -6.22 7.44 -10.80
CA LEU A 260 -6.45 6.06 -10.36
C LEU A 260 -7.67 5.98 -9.43
N ARG A 261 -7.84 6.96 -8.54
CA ARG A 261 -9.01 7.07 -7.65
C ARG A 261 -10.30 7.15 -8.45
N GLU A 262 -10.34 7.97 -9.51
CA GLU A 262 -11.47 8.03 -10.43
C GLU A 262 -11.80 6.66 -11.04
N VAL A 263 -10.78 5.94 -11.54
CA VAL A 263 -10.97 4.59 -12.10
C VAL A 263 -11.47 3.60 -11.05
N VAL A 264 -11.05 3.73 -9.79
CA VAL A 264 -11.49 2.88 -8.68
C VAL A 264 -12.94 3.15 -8.28
N VAL A 265 -13.38 4.40 -8.33
CA VAL A 265 -14.75 4.81 -7.99
C VAL A 265 -15.73 4.53 -9.12
N GLU A 266 -15.28 4.57 -10.37
CA GLU A 266 -16.08 4.26 -11.55
C GLU A 266 -16.71 2.86 -11.45
N GLU A 267 -18.03 2.79 -11.63
CA GLU A 267 -18.74 1.51 -11.72
C GLU A 267 -18.44 0.85 -13.07
N VAL A 268 -17.63 -0.20 -13.03
CA VAL A 268 -17.30 -0.98 -14.23
C VAL A 268 -18.48 -1.88 -14.55
N GLU A 269 -19.00 -1.76 -15.78
CA GLU A 269 -20.02 -2.66 -16.32
C GLU A 269 -19.60 -4.13 -16.11
N ALA A 270 -20.55 -4.99 -15.74
CA ALA A 270 -20.32 -6.39 -15.42
C ALA A 270 -20.04 -7.28 -16.66
N SER A 271 -19.05 -6.87 -17.47
CA SER A 271 -18.64 -7.54 -18.70
C SER A 271 -17.12 -7.70 -18.77
N HIS A 272 -16.66 -8.78 -19.42
CA HIS A 272 -15.23 -9.02 -19.61
C HIS A 272 -14.55 -7.86 -20.36
N ALA A 273 -15.21 -7.31 -21.38
CA ALA A 273 -14.68 -6.22 -22.18
C ALA A 273 -14.48 -4.93 -21.37
N ALA A 274 -15.45 -4.57 -20.53
CA ALA A 274 -15.35 -3.39 -19.66
C ALA A 274 -14.20 -3.55 -18.65
N TRP A 275 -14.08 -4.72 -18.01
CA TRP A 275 -12.98 -5.01 -17.08
C TRP A 275 -11.60 -5.02 -17.74
N GLN A 276 -11.49 -5.46 -19.01
CA GLN A 276 -10.24 -5.36 -19.77
C GLN A 276 -9.88 -3.90 -20.06
N LYS A 277 -10.84 -3.07 -20.49
CA LYS A 277 -10.63 -1.64 -20.74
C LYS A 277 -10.20 -0.90 -19.46
N ALA A 278 -10.87 -1.15 -18.34
CA ALA A 278 -10.51 -0.57 -17.05
C ALA A 278 -9.12 -1.03 -16.58
N THR A 279 -8.80 -2.33 -16.75
CA THR A 279 -7.45 -2.86 -16.44
C THR A 279 -6.38 -2.16 -17.26
N ALA A 280 -6.60 -1.94 -18.57
CA ALA A 280 -5.64 -1.26 -19.43
C ALA A 280 -5.36 0.18 -18.96
N ARG A 281 -6.38 0.92 -18.50
CA ARG A 281 -6.21 2.25 -17.90
C ARG A 281 -5.33 2.20 -16.65
N VAL A 282 -5.57 1.27 -15.73
CA VAL A 282 -4.76 1.13 -14.52
C VAL A 282 -3.32 0.75 -14.84
N LEU A 283 -3.09 -0.15 -15.80
CA LEU A 283 -1.74 -0.52 -16.24
C LEU A 283 -0.99 0.65 -16.90
N ASP A 284 -1.69 1.49 -17.65
CA ASP A 284 -1.11 2.70 -18.22
C ASP A 284 -0.72 3.71 -17.13
N LEU A 285 -1.56 3.91 -16.11
CA LEU A 285 -1.22 4.72 -14.94
C LEU A 285 -0.02 4.15 -14.17
N GLN A 286 0.09 2.83 -14.02
CA GLN A 286 1.27 2.18 -13.44
C GLN A 286 2.53 2.39 -14.28
N LYS A 287 2.40 2.42 -15.61
CA LYS A 287 3.52 2.72 -16.51
C LYS A 287 3.96 4.18 -16.35
N GLN A 288 3.02 5.11 -16.37
CA GLN A 288 3.28 6.54 -16.14
C GLN A 288 3.96 6.77 -14.80
N TRP A 289 3.48 6.12 -13.73
CA TRP A 289 4.09 6.18 -12.40
C TRP A 289 5.56 5.76 -12.39
N LYS A 290 5.91 4.68 -13.09
CA LYS A 290 7.28 4.17 -13.17
C LYS A 290 8.21 5.09 -13.97
N THR A 291 7.66 5.85 -14.91
CA THR A 291 8.43 6.82 -15.71
C THR A 291 8.54 8.18 -15.04
N THR A 292 7.60 8.54 -14.16
CA THR A 292 7.72 9.76 -13.34
C THR A 292 8.88 9.62 -12.35
N GLY A 293 9.72 10.65 -12.31
CA GLY A 293 10.96 10.63 -11.53
C GLY A 293 10.77 10.57 -10.02
N PHE A 294 11.88 10.69 -9.31
CA PHE A 294 11.88 10.72 -7.85
C PHE A 294 11.21 12.00 -7.32
N ALA A 295 10.33 11.87 -6.33
CA ALA A 295 9.52 12.97 -5.78
C ALA A 295 10.04 13.49 -4.42
N GLY A 296 11.30 13.18 -4.09
CA GLY A 296 11.88 13.50 -2.79
C GLY A 296 11.59 12.45 -1.71
N LYS A 297 12.51 12.32 -0.74
CA LYS A 297 12.47 11.27 0.29
C LYS A 297 11.21 11.32 1.16
N GLU A 298 10.74 12.53 1.48
CA GLU A 298 9.57 12.74 2.36
C GLU A 298 8.25 12.35 1.70
N LYS A 299 8.10 12.57 0.38
CA LYS A 299 6.83 12.35 -0.33
C LYS A 299 6.76 11.02 -1.08
N ASN A 300 7.88 10.43 -1.47
CA ASN A 300 7.86 9.27 -2.36
C ASN A 300 7.20 8.04 -1.71
N GLU A 301 7.48 7.76 -0.44
CA GLU A 301 6.90 6.61 0.27
C GLU A 301 5.38 6.79 0.51
N PRO A 302 4.89 7.92 1.06
CA PRO A 302 3.45 8.14 1.20
C PRO A 302 2.68 8.09 -0.12
N LEU A 303 3.22 8.70 -1.18
CA LEU A 303 2.58 8.69 -2.50
C LEU A 303 2.51 7.26 -3.07
N TRP A 304 3.59 6.48 -2.92
CA TRP A 304 3.59 5.08 -3.37
C TRP A 304 2.59 4.22 -2.62
N ALA A 305 2.50 4.37 -1.30
CA ALA A 305 1.53 3.64 -0.48
C ALA A 305 0.09 3.91 -0.96
N GLN A 306 -0.27 5.18 -1.17
CA GLN A 306 -1.60 5.54 -1.67
C GLN A 306 -1.89 4.99 -3.07
N PHE A 307 -0.93 5.11 -3.99
CA PHE A 307 -1.08 4.59 -5.34
C PHE A 307 -1.27 3.07 -5.35
N ARG A 308 -0.48 2.36 -4.53
CA ARG A 308 -0.55 0.90 -4.41
C ARG A 308 -1.88 0.47 -3.79
N GLU A 309 -2.33 1.11 -2.71
CA GLU A 309 -3.59 0.78 -2.05
C GLU A 309 -4.77 0.89 -3.02
N LEU A 310 -4.84 1.97 -3.80
CA LEU A 310 -5.87 2.14 -4.83
C LEU A 310 -5.80 1.07 -5.92
N ALA A 311 -4.59 0.70 -6.36
CA ALA A 311 -4.41 -0.37 -7.33
C ALA A 311 -4.88 -1.73 -6.75
N ASP A 312 -4.54 -2.03 -5.49
CA ASP A 312 -4.94 -3.24 -4.80
C ASP A 312 -6.48 -3.30 -4.67
N VAL A 313 -7.15 -2.18 -4.34
CA VAL A 313 -8.60 -2.08 -4.33
C VAL A 313 -9.20 -2.37 -5.71
N PHE A 314 -8.65 -1.78 -6.78
CA PHE A 314 -9.12 -2.05 -8.14
C PHE A 314 -9.00 -3.54 -8.52
N PHE A 315 -7.84 -4.15 -8.28
CA PHE A 315 -7.61 -5.55 -8.60
C PHE A 315 -8.42 -6.50 -7.72
N GLY A 316 -8.70 -6.11 -6.47
CA GLY A 316 -9.65 -6.81 -5.60
C GLY A 316 -11.06 -6.82 -6.16
N LYS A 317 -11.58 -5.67 -6.62
CA LYS A 317 -12.90 -5.60 -7.30
C LYS A 317 -12.95 -6.46 -8.56
N LYS A 318 -11.88 -6.43 -9.37
CA LYS A 318 -11.75 -7.28 -10.56
C LYS A 318 -11.81 -8.76 -10.19
N GLN A 319 -11.07 -9.16 -9.17
CA GLN A 319 -11.05 -10.54 -8.70
C GLN A 319 -12.46 -10.99 -8.28
N LEU A 320 -13.16 -10.19 -7.48
CA LEU A 320 -14.55 -10.48 -7.06
C LEU A 320 -15.49 -10.67 -8.26
N PHE A 321 -15.36 -9.87 -9.31
CA PHE A 321 -16.15 -10.03 -10.53
C PHE A 321 -15.89 -11.39 -11.21
N TYR A 322 -14.62 -11.77 -11.42
CA TYR A 322 -14.28 -13.04 -12.08
C TYR A 322 -14.62 -14.24 -11.21
N ASP A 323 -14.50 -14.12 -9.88
CA ASP A 323 -14.91 -15.15 -8.93
C ASP A 323 -16.43 -15.35 -8.98
N ALA A 324 -17.22 -14.27 -8.96
CA ALA A 324 -18.67 -14.34 -9.13
C ALA A 324 -19.07 -14.98 -10.47
N GLN A 325 -18.41 -14.61 -11.57
CA GLN A 325 -18.66 -15.20 -12.90
C GLN A 325 -18.33 -16.70 -12.92
N LYS A 326 -17.26 -17.10 -12.23
CA LYS A 326 -16.86 -18.50 -12.10
C LYS A 326 -17.87 -19.30 -11.28
N GLU A 327 -18.40 -18.75 -10.20
CA GLU A 327 -19.44 -19.39 -9.39
C GLU A 327 -20.74 -19.59 -10.18
N VAL A 328 -21.18 -18.58 -10.94
CA VAL A 328 -22.34 -18.72 -11.85
C VAL A 328 -22.09 -19.81 -12.90
N SER A 329 -20.90 -19.85 -13.50
CA SER A 329 -20.50 -20.89 -14.45
C SER A 329 -20.49 -22.30 -13.82
N ASN A 330 -20.04 -22.41 -12.57
CA ASN A 330 -20.07 -23.66 -11.80
C ASN A 330 -21.51 -24.11 -11.47
N ALA A 331 -22.39 -23.17 -11.14
CA ALA A 331 -23.82 -23.46 -10.91
C ALA A 331 -24.48 -24.01 -12.18
N PHE A 332 -24.27 -23.36 -13.33
CA PHE A 332 -24.76 -23.87 -14.63
C PHE A 332 -24.19 -25.24 -14.98
N LYS A 333 -22.91 -25.49 -14.66
CA LYS A 333 -22.29 -26.80 -14.83
C LYS A 333 -22.99 -27.88 -13.99
N ALA A 334 -23.30 -27.59 -12.73
CA ALA A 334 -23.99 -28.51 -11.83
C ALA A 334 -25.43 -28.80 -12.32
N GLU A 335 -26.15 -27.78 -12.77
CA GLU A 335 -27.50 -27.92 -13.33
C GLU A 335 -27.48 -28.80 -14.61
N LYS A 336 -26.53 -28.56 -15.52
CA LYS A 336 -26.33 -29.40 -16.72
C LYS A 336 -25.98 -30.84 -16.37
N GLN A 337 -25.18 -31.08 -15.33
CA GLN A 337 -24.89 -32.43 -14.84
C GLN A 337 -26.14 -33.13 -14.31
N ALA A 338 -27.03 -32.41 -13.61
CA ALA A 338 -28.31 -32.95 -13.15
C ALA A 338 -29.23 -33.32 -14.33
N LEU A 339 -29.30 -32.46 -15.36
CA LEU A 339 -30.05 -32.76 -16.59
C LEU A 339 -29.51 -33.99 -17.31
N ILE A 340 -28.18 -34.14 -17.40
CA ILE A 340 -27.55 -35.33 -17.97
C ILE A 340 -27.92 -36.58 -17.19
N LYS A 341 -27.88 -36.55 -15.86
CA LYS A 341 -28.25 -37.70 -15.04
C LYS A 341 -29.70 -38.12 -15.29
N ARG A 342 -30.63 -37.15 -15.32
CA ARG A 342 -32.04 -37.41 -15.67
C ARG A 342 -32.19 -38.00 -17.07
N ALA A 343 -31.46 -37.48 -18.06
CA ALA A 343 -31.47 -38.01 -19.42
C ALA A 343 -30.87 -39.43 -19.50
N GLU A 344 -29.80 -39.72 -18.76
CA GLU A 344 -29.20 -41.06 -18.68
C GLU A 344 -30.13 -42.08 -18.03
N ASP A 345 -30.93 -41.66 -17.05
CA ASP A 345 -31.94 -42.52 -16.43
C ASP A 345 -33.14 -42.77 -17.35
N LEU A 346 -33.64 -41.72 -18.03
CA LEU A 346 -34.68 -41.89 -19.07
C LEU A 346 -34.19 -42.77 -20.23
N ALA A 347 -32.90 -42.73 -20.57
CA ALA A 347 -32.33 -43.54 -21.64
C ALA A 347 -32.38 -45.06 -21.36
N LYS A 348 -32.58 -45.46 -20.10
CA LYS A 348 -32.75 -46.87 -19.70
C LYS A 348 -34.21 -47.33 -19.72
N SER A 349 -35.17 -46.40 -19.82
CA SER A 349 -36.59 -46.73 -19.80
C SER A 349 -37.07 -47.25 -21.16
N THR A 350 -37.99 -48.22 -21.12
CA THR A 350 -38.69 -48.77 -22.29
C THR A 350 -40.11 -48.21 -22.43
N ASN A 351 -40.55 -47.29 -21.55
CA ASN A 351 -41.83 -46.62 -21.68
C ASN A 351 -41.76 -45.45 -22.68
N TRP A 352 -41.68 -45.78 -23.96
CA TRP A 352 -41.46 -44.81 -25.04
C TRP A 352 -42.53 -43.73 -25.17
N ARG A 353 -43.76 -44.00 -24.71
CA ARG A 353 -44.90 -43.09 -24.83
C ARG A 353 -44.81 -41.95 -23.81
N GLU A 354 -44.44 -42.26 -22.58
CA GLU A 354 -44.34 -41.29 -21.50
C GLU A 354 -42.97 -40.61 -21.46
N ASP A 355 -41.90 -41.34 -21.76
CA ASP A 355 -40.54 -40.82 -21.57
C ASP A 355 -40.00 -40.09 -22.81
N GLY A 356 -40.63 -40.29 -23.96
CA GLY A 356 -40.33 -39.52 -25.18
C GLY A 356 -40.51 -38.01 -25.01
N PRO A 357 -41.68 -37.53 -24.56
CA PRO A 357 -41.90 -36.12 -24.23
C PRO A 357 -40.92 -35.60 -23.16
N LYS A 358 -40.71 -36.36 -22.07
CA LYS A 358 -39.79 -35.97 -20.99
C LYS A 358 -38.35 -35.77 -21.49
N MET A 359 -37.87 -36.63 -22.40
CA MET A 359 -36.55 -36.49 -23.02
C MET A 359 -36.43 -35.21 -23.88
N MET A 360 -37.52 -34.81 -24.56
CA MET A 360 -37.56 -33.56 -25.32
C MET A 360 -37.63 -32.33 -24.40
N ASP A 361 -38.33 -32.43 -23.27
CA ASP A 361 -38.41 -31.34 -22.29
C ASP A 361 -37.05 -31.10 -21.62
N LEU A 362 -36.29 -32.15 -21.28
CA LEU A 362 -34.90 -32.00 -20.85
C LEU A 362 -34.01 -31.30 -21.90
N GLN A 363 -34.29 -31.47 -23.19
CA GLN A 363 -33.57 -30.76 -24.25
C GLN A 363 -33.89 -29.26 -24.27
N LYS A 364 -35.14 -28.90 -23.93
CA LYS A 364 -35.56 -27.50 -23.81
C LYS A 364 -34.93 -26.88 -22.56
N GLU A 365 -35.01 -27.57 -21.42
CA GLU A 365 -34.34 -27.16 -20.17
C GLU A 365 -32.85 -26.96 -20.38
N TRP A 366 -32.18 -27.87 -21.10
CA TRP A 366 -30.75 -27.72 -21.42
C TRP A 366 -30.43 -26.40 -22.12
N LYS A 367 -31.30 -25.95 -23.04
CA LYS A 367 -31.11 -24.70 -23.80
C LYS A 367 -31.38 -23.46 -22.95
N THR A 368 -32.13 -23.58 -21.86
CA THR A 368 -32.40 -22.46 -20.94
C THR A 368 -31.31 -22.29 -19.89
N VAL A 369 -30.54 -23.35 -19.57
CA VAL A 369 -29.38 -23.24 -18.69
C VAL A 369 -28.26 -22.43 -19.35
N GLY A 370 -27.70 -21.47 -18.63
CA GLY A 370 -26.58 -20.64 -19.10
C GLY A 370 -25.34 -21.46 -19.48
N ALA A 371 -24.37 -20.81 -20.13
CA ALA A 371 -23.13 -21.46 -20.54
C ALA A 371 -22.17 -21.64 -19.36
N CYS A 372 -21.53 -22.81 -19.26
CA CYS A 372 -20.41 -23.02 -18.35
C CYS A 372 -19.07 -22.84 -19.10
N ALA A 373 -17.94 -23.12 -18.43
CA ALA A 373 -16.62 -23.01 -19.04
C ALA A 373 -16.54 -23.79 -20.38
N PRO A 374 -15.96 -23.23 -21.46
CA PRO A 374 -16.06 -23.81 -22.82
C PRO A 374 -15.65 -25.28 -22.94
N ARG A 375 -14.61 -25.68 -22.20
CA ARG A 375 -14.13 -27.06 -22.17
C ARG A 375 -15.13 -28.01 -21.49
N ASP A 376 -15.74 -27.58 -20.40
CA ASP A 376 -16.76 -28.35 -19.69
C ASP A 376 -18.06 -28.41 -20.49
N GLU A 377 -18.46 -27.29 -21.09
CA GLU A 377 -19.66 -27.18 -21.93
C GLU A 377 -19.65 -28.23 -23.05
N GLN A 378 -18.54 -28.31 -23.79
CA GLN A 378 -18.41 -29.29 -24.87
C GLN A 378 -18.49 -30.74 -24.37
N LYS A 379 -17.87 -31.04 -23.22
CA LYS A 379 -17.88 -32.38 -22.62
C LYS A 379 -19.27 -32.76 -22.15
N LEU A 380 -19.96 -31.86 -21.46
CA LEU A 380 -21.31 -32.08 -20.96
C LEU A 380 -22.31 -32.23 -22.11
N TRP A 381 -22.22 -31.40 -23.16
CA TRP A 381 -23.07 -31.50 -24.34
C TRP A 381 -22.93 -32.86 -25.04
N ARG A 382 -21.70 -33.36 -25.26
CA ARG A 382 -21.48 -34.69 -25.86
C ARG A 382 -22.13 -35.79 -25.03
N ARG A 383 -22.04 -35.70 -23.69
CA ARG A 383 -22.62 -36.69 -22.78
C ARG A 383 -24.15 -36.65 -22.80
N PHE A 384 -24.74 -35.45 -22.73
CA PHE A 384 -26.18 -35.25 -22.86
C PHE A 384 -26.70 -35.80 -24.20
N ARG A 385 -26.01 -35.45 -25.30
CA ARG A 385 -26.39 -35.90 -26.64
C ARG A 385 -26.30 -37.41 -26.79
N LYS A 386 -25.26 -38.04 -26.24
CA LYS A 386 -25.12 -39.50 -26.24
C LYS A 386 -26.30 -40.19 -25.54
N ALA A 387 -26.79 -39.66 -24.42
CA ALA A 387 -27.96 -40.21 -23.73
C ALA A 387 -29.23 -40.09 -24.58
N GLN A 388 -29.46 -38.93 -25.19
CA GLN A 388 -30.59 -38.72 -26.12
C GLN A 388 -30.52 -39.66 -27.33
N ASP A 389 -29.36 -39.73 -28.00
CA ASP A 389 -29.18 -40.56 -29.18
C ASP A 389 -29.38 -42.05 -28.83
N SER A 390 -28.92 -42.49 -27.65
CA SER A 390 -29.16 -43.85 -27.16
C SER A 390 -30.66 -44.15 -27.00
N PHE A 391 -31.41 -43.26 -26.36
CA PHE A 391 -32.85 -43.40 -26.16
C PHE A 391 -33.62 -43.45 -27.48
N PHE A 392 -33.39 -42.49 -28.38
CA PHE A 392 -34.11 -42.44 -29.66
C PHE A 392 -33.69 -43.55 -30.61
N LYS A 393 -32.42 -44.01 -30.56
CA LYS A 393 -31.98 -45.18 -31.33
C LYS A 393 -32.65 -46.46 -30.83
N ALA A 394 -32.73 -46.68 -29.52
CA ALA A 394 -33.43 -47.82 -28.92
C ALA A 394 -34.93 -47.80 -29.27
N ARG A 395 -35.60 -46.65 -29.10
CA ARG A 395 -37.00 -46.46 -29.51
C ARG A 395 -37.23 -46.76 -30.99
N LYS A 396 -36.34 -46.27 -31.87
CA LYS A 396 -36.44 -46.50 -33.32
C LYS A 396 -36.23 -47.98 -33.66
N ALA A 397 -35.26 -48.64 -33.03
CA ALA A 397 -34.99 -50.05 -33.24
C ALA A 397 -36.19 -50.92 -32.83
N GLU A 398 -36.80 -50.67 -31.67
CA GLU A 398 -38.00 -51.42 -31.24
C GLU A 398 -39.20 -51.16 -32.17
N MET A 399 -39.42 -49.90 -32.57
CA MET A 399 -40.50 -49.57 -33.50
C MET A 399 -40.29 -50.22 -34.88
N THR A 400 -39.04 -50.29 -35.35
CA THR A 400 -38.70 -50.91 -36.64
C THR A 400 -38.83 -52.43 -36.56
N GLY A 401 -38.43 -53.05 -35.45
CA GLY A 401 -38.64 -54.47 -35.19
C GLY A 401 -40.12 -54.85 -35.23
N LYS A 402 -40.98 -54.08 -34.55
CA LYS A 402 -42.44 -54.26 -34.57
C LYS A 402 -43.02 -54.11 -35.98
N ILE A 403 -42.55 -53.14 -36.76
CA ILE A 403 -42.99 -52.95 -38.14
C ILE A 403 -42.59 -54.14 -39.02
N GLU A 404 -41.39 -54.70 -38.84
CA GLU A 404 -40.93 -55.83 -39.64
C GLU A 404 -41.63 -57.14 -39.25
N GLU A 405 -41.86 -57.35 -37.94
CA GLU A 405 -42.71 -58.44 -37.43
C GLU A 405 -44.13 -58.34 -38.01
N GLU A 406 -44.75 -57.15 -38.00
CA GLU A 406 -46.06 -56.94 -38.61
C GLU A 406 -46.04 -57.28 -40.12
N LYS A 407 -44.98 -56.95 -40.87
CA LYS A 407 -44.85 -57.30 -42.29
C LYS A 407 -44.69 -58.80 -42.53
N GLU A 408 -43.90 -59.51 -41.73
CA GLU A 408 -43.77 -60.97 -41.83
C GLU A 408 -45.08 -61.67 -41.48
N ASN A 409 -45.76 -61.23 -40.41
CA ASN A 409 -47.10 -61.68 -40.06
C ASN A 409 -48.09 -61.45 -41.21
N TYR A 410 -47.96 -60.33 -41.92
CA TYR A 410 -48.78 -60.06 -43.12
C TYR A 410 -48.52 -61.09 -44.22
N LYS A 411 -47.26 -61.40 -44.55
CA LYS A 411 -46.93 -62.44 -45.54
C LYS A 411 -47.47 -63.81 -45.14
N HIS A 412 -47.30 -64.19 -43.88
CA HIS A 412 -47.81 -65.46 -43.35
C HIS A 412 -49.34 -65.53 -43.42
N LYS A 413 -50.05 -64.45 -43.08
CA LYS A 413 -51.52 -64.39 -43.20
C LYS A 413 -52.00 -64.48 -44.64
N ILE A 414 -51.35 -63.79 -45.58
CA ILE A 414 -51.68 -63.90 -47.00
C ILE A 414 -51.43 -65.33 -47.51
N SER A 415 -50.31 -65.96 -47.13
CA SER A 415 -49.99 -67.34 -47.52
C SER A 415 -51.02 -68.33 -46.98
N LEU A 416 -51.42 -68.17 -45.72
CA LEU A 416 -52.47 -68.99 -45.10
C LEU A 416 -53.82 -68.83 -45.80
N ILE A 417 -54.18 -67.62 -46.23
CA ILE A 417 -55.40 -67.38 -47.02
C ILE A 417 -55.34 -68.14 -48.35
N GLU A 418 -54.19 -68.17 -49.00
CA GLU A 418 -54.03 -68.89 -50.27
C GLU A 418 -54.06 -70.42 -50.06
N GLU A 419 -53.43 -70.92 -49.00
CA GLU A 419 -53.56 -72.33 -48.57
C GLU A 419 -55.02 -72.72 -48.33
N ILE A 420 -55.80 -71.83 -47.68
CA ILE A 420 -57.23 -72.05 -47.46
C ILE A 420 -57.95 -72.14 -48.81
N LYS A 421 -57.77 -71.19 -49.74
CA LYS A 421 -58.49 -71.18 -51.03
C LYS A 421 -58.26 -72.45 -51.87
N VAL A 422 -57.07 -73.01 -51.82
CA VAL A 422 -56.68 -74.21 -52.61
C VAL A 422 -57.09 -75.51 -51.89
N PHE A 423 -57.59 -75.43 -50.65
CA PHE A 423 -58.01 -76.60 -49.89
C PHE A 423 -59.22 -77.29 -50.51
N GLU A 424 -59.05 -78.54 -50.93
CA GLU A 424 -60.13 -79.37 -51.46
C GLU A 424 -60.80 -80.19 -50.35
N LEU A 425 -62.13 -80.25 -50.38
CA LEU A 425 -62.92 -81.00 -49.41
C LEU A 425 -62.77 -82.52 -49.67
N SER A 426 -62.41 -83.27 -48.63
CA SER A 426 -62.17 -84.72 -48.71
C SER A 426 -63.46 -85.56 -48.80
N GLY A 427 -64.64 -84.91 -48.72
CA GLY A 427 -65.95 -85.55 -48.71
C GLY A 427 -66.34 -86.14 -47.34
N LYS A 428 -65.42 -86.12 -46.36
CA LYS A 428 -65.69 -86.52 -44.97
C LYS A 428 -65.89 -85.27 -44.12
N ARG A 429 -67.16 -84.89 -43.91
CA ARG A 429 -67.59 -83.68 -43.20
C ARG A 429 -66.85 -83.41 -41.88
N LYS A 430 -66.58 -84.43 -41.06
CA LYS A 430 -65.84 -84.27 -39.80
C LYS A 430 -64.39 -83.84 -40.03
N ASN A 431 -63.68 -84.52 -40.92
CA ASN A 431 -62.27 -84.23 -41.22
C ASN A 431 -62.10 -82.85 -41.88
N ASP A 432 -63.03 -82.47 -42.76
CA ASP A 432 -63.01 -81.17 -43.43
C ASP A 432 -63.26 -80.02 -42.43
N LEU A 433 -64.17 -80.22 -41.46
CA LEU A 433 -64.39 -79.25 -40.37
C LEU A 433 -63.19 -79.14 -39.43
N ASP A 434 -62.53 -80.25 -39.11
CA ASP A 434 -61.33 -80.24 -38.26
C ASP A 434 -60.14 -79.55 -38.97
N ALA A 435 -60.01 -79.71 -40.30
CA ALA A 435 -59.02 -78.99 -41.10
C ALA A 435 -59.29 -77.48 -41.14
N LEU A 436 -60.55 -77.06 -41.34
CA LEU A 436 -60.94 -75.64 -41.27
C LEU A 436 -60.72 -75.04 -39.86
N LYS A 437 -60.94 -75.83 -38.80
CA LYS A 437 -60.58 -75.44 -37.42
C LYS A 437 -59.07 -75.24 -37.27
N ALA A 438 -58.26 -76.13 -37.83
CA ALA A 438 -56.80 -75.99 -37.79
C ALA A 438 -56.30 -74.71 -38.47
N PHE A 439 -56.92 -74.31 -39.60
CA PHE A 439 -56.61 -73.02 -40.24
C PHE A 439 -56.96 -71.81 -39.35
N SER A 440 -58.08 -71.85 -38.63
CA SER A 440 -58.47 -70.81 -37.67
C SER A 440 -57.47 -70.67 -36.52
N VAL A 441 -56.98 -71.80 -36.00
CA VAL A 441 -55.93 -71.80 -34.96
C VAL A 441 -54.63 -71.19 -35.50
N ARG A 442 -54.18 -71.60 -36.69
CA ARG A 442 -52.99 -71.03 -37.35
C ARG A 442 -53.13 -69.52 -37.60
N TRP A 443 -54.30 -69.06 -38.03
CA TRP A 443 -54.56 -67.64 -38.28
C TRP A 443 -54.38 -66.77 -37.02
N ASN A 444 -54.90 -67.24 -35.89
CA ASN A 444 -54.80 -66.53 -34.62
C ASN A 444 -53.36 -66.54 -34.07
N ALA A 445 -52.56 -67.56 -34.42
CA ALA A 445 -51.15 -67.65 -34.00
C ALA A 445 -50.21 -66.68 -34.74
N ILE A 446 -50.53 -66.27 -35.97
CA ILE A 446 -49.66 -65.43 -36.83
C ILE A 446 -49.58 -63.95 -36.35
N GLY A 447 -50.22 -63.55 -35.24
CA GLY A 447 -50.05 -62.22 -34.67
C GLY A 447 -50.65 -61.07 -35.50
N PHE A 448 -50.19 -59.84 -35.27
CA PHE A 448 -50.77 -58.62 -35.86
C PHE A 448 -50.12 -58.25 -37.21
N VAL A 449 -50.91 -57.63 -38.09
CA VAL A 449 -50.48 -57.12 -39.41
C VAL A 449 -50.53 -55.59 -39.45
N PRO A 450 -49.89 -54.92 -40.43
CA PRO A 450 -49.88 -53.48 -40.50
C PRO A 450 -51.31 -52.93 -40.54
N ARG A 451 -51.57 -51.92 -39.72
CA ARG A 451 -52.94 -51.37 -39.54
C ARG A 451 -53.64 -51.00 -40.86
N LYS A 452 -52.89 -50.50 -41.85
CA LYS A 452 -53.44 -50.11 -43.17
C LYS A 452 -53.97 -51.28 -43.99
N THR A 453 -53.45 -52.48 -43.75
CA THR A 453 -53.81 -53.70 -44.50
C THR A 453 -54.72 -54.64 -43.70
N LEU A 454 -54.94 -54.36 -42.42
CA LEU A 454 -55.70 -55.20 -41.50
C LEU A 454 -57.08 -55.57 -42.05
N ASP A 455 -57.87 -54.58 -42.47
CA ASP A 455 -59.26 -54.80 -42.92
C ASP A 455 -59.30 -55.69 -44.16
N LYS A 456 -58.48 -55.38 -45.17
CA LYS A 456 -58.39 -56.17 -46.41
C LYS A 456 -57.99 -57.62 -46.17
N VAL A 457 -57.03 -57.85 -45.28
CA VAL A 457 -56.52 -59.19 -44.93
C VAL A 457 -57.58 -59.99 -44.17
N MET A 458 -58.28 -59.35 -43.23
CA MET A 458 -59.37 -59.98 -42.48
C MET A 458 -60.53 -60.37 -43.39
N ASP A 459 -60.92 -59.50 -44.33
CA ASP A 459 -62.02 -59.78 -45.25
C ASP A 459 -61.66 -60.91 -46.22
N ALA A 460 -60.45 -60.91 -46.78
CA ALA A 460 -59.98 -61.98 -47.66
C ALA A 460 -59.94 -63.36 -46.96
N TYR A 461 -59.53 -63.39 -45.69
CA TYR A 461 -59.57 -64.61 -44.87
C TYR A 461 -61.00 -65.09 -44.62
N ARG A 462 -61.91 -64.18 -44.26
CA ARG A 462 -63.33 -64.51 -44.06
C ARG A 462 -63.93 -65.10 -45.35
N THR A 463 -63.74 -64.44 -46.49
CA THR A 463 -64.25 -64.93 -47.78
C THR A 463 -63.70 -66.30 -48.16
N ALA A 464 -62.40 -66.53 -47.96
CA ALA A 464 -61.79 -67.83 -48.25
C ALA A 464 -62.40 -68.93 -47.37
N MET A 465 -62.51 -68.72 -46.06
CA MET A 465 -63.12 -69.67 -45.13
C MET A 465 -64.62 -69.89 -45.45
N ASP A 466 -65.36 -68.82 -45.72
CA ASP A 466 -66.80 -68.86 -46.03
C ASP A 466 -67.09 -69.75 -47.25
N THR A 467 -66.23 -69.70 -48.27
CA THR A 467 -66.37 -70.51 -49.49
C THR A 467 -66.38 -72.02 -49.20
N HIS A 468 -65.48 -72.51 -48.34
CA HIS A 468 -65.45 -73.93 -47.95
C HIS A 468 -66.60 -74.30 -47.00
N TYR A 469 -66.98 -73.40 -46.09
CA TYR A 469 -68.13 -73.61 -45.21
C TYR A 469 -69.48 -73.62 -45.96
N ASP A 470 -69.62 -72.84 -47.03
CA ASP A 470 -70.77 -72.85 -47.95
C ASP A 470 -70.85 -74.17 -48.73
N ALA A 471 -69.72 -74.67 -49.26
CA ALA A 471 -69.65 -75.93 -49.99
C ALA A 471 -70.01 -77.16 -49.13
N LEU A 472 -69.79 -77.10 -47.82
CA LEU A 472 -70.18 -78.15 -46.86
C LEU A 472 -71.69 -78.13 -46.50
N SER A 473 -72.51 -77.29 -47.16
CA SER A 473 -73.95 -77.10 -46.88
C SER A 473 -74.24 -76.95 -45.38
N VAL A 474 -73.38 -76.23 -44.68
CA VAL A 474 -73.66 -75.83 -43.31
C VAL A 474 -74.63 -74.65 -43.38
N GLN A 475 -75.81 -74.79 -42.77
CA GLN A 475 -76.81 -73.72 -42.72
C GLN A 475 -76.17 -72.45 -42.14
N LYS A 476 -76.48 -71.27 -42.71
CA LYS A 476 -75.86 -69.98 -42.31
C LYS A 476 -75.97 -69.71 -40.80
N SER A 477 -77.02 -70.23 -40.16
CA SER A 477 -77.25 -70.21 -38.71
C SER A 477 -76.31 -71.13 -37.92
N GLU A 478 -76.06 -72.36 -38.39
CA GLU A 478 -75.08 -73.28 -37.77
C GLU A 478 -73.65 -72.72 -37.87
N ARG A 479 -73.31 -72.06 -38.98
CA ARG A 479 -72.00 -71.42 -39.19
C ARG A 479 -71.74 -70.25 -38.25
N ALA A 480 -72.72 -69.35 -38.13
CA ALA A 480 -72.64 -68.21 -37.22
C ALA A 480 -72.51 -68.66 -35.75
N MET A 481 -73.10 -69.80 -35.41
CA MET A 481 -73.03 -70.39 -34.09
C MET A 481 -71.71 -71.14 -33.83
N GLU A 482 -71.18 -71.87 -34.81
CA GLU A 482 -69.91 -72.60 -34.66
C GLU A 482 -68.71 -71.64 -34.61
N THR A 483 -68.70 -70.58 -35.43
CA THR A 483 -67.70 -69.51 -35.36
C THR A 483 -67.79 -68.73 -34.04
N TYR A 484 -69.01 -68.52 -33.54
CA TYR A 484 -69.21 -67.91 -32.23
C TYR A 484 -68.75 -68.81 -31.08
N LYS A 485 -68.95 -70.14 -31.16
CA LYS A 485 -68.38 -71.10 -30.19
C LYS A 485 -66.86 -71.02 -30.15
N GLN A 486 -66.18 -71.03 -31.30
CA GLN A 486 -64.71 -70.90 -31.34
C GLN A 486 -64.22 -69.58 -30.74
N ARG A 487 -64.94 -68.48 -31.02
CA ARG A 487 -64.67 -67.18 -30.41
C ARG A 487 -64.88 -67.23 -28.90
N LEU A 488 -65.88 -67.97 -28.42
CA LEU A 488 -66.16 -68.14 -27.00
C LEU A 488 -65.06 -68.94 -26.30
N ASP A 489 -64.55 -70.00 -26.92
CA ASP A 489 -63.42 -70.79 -26.41
C ASP A 489 -62.15 -69.96 -26.31
N ASN A 490 -61.86 -69.12 -27.31
CA ASN A 490 -60.73 -68.19 -27.27
C ASN A 490 -60.91 -67.10 -26.19
N LEU A 491 -62.14 -66.63 -25.98
CA LEU A 491 -62.44 -65.65 -24.92
C LEU A 491 -62.28 -66.27 -23.52
N LEU A 492 -62.66 -67.54 -23.35
CA LEU A 492 -62.48 -68.30 -22.10
C LEU A 492 -61.01 -68.48 -21.71
N GLN A 493 -60.10 -68.59 -22.69
CA GLN A 493 -58.65 -68.68 -22.44
C GLN A 493 -58.01 -67.35 -22.05
N SER A 494 -58.67 -66.21 -22.26
CA SER A 494 -58.07 -64.88 -22.06
C SER A 494 -58.25 -64.34 -20.64
N ASP A 495 -59.45 -63.92 -20.26
CA ASP A 495 -59.80 -63.36 -18.94
C ASP A 495 -61.34 -63.26 -18.78
N VAL A 496 -61.86 -63.39 -17.56
CA VAL A 496 -63.29 -63.25 -17.21
C VAL A 496 -63.85 -61.89 -17.63
N GLN A 497 -63.02 -60.85 -17.64
CA GLN A 497 -63.45 -59.51 -18.05
C GLN A 497 -63.71 -59.39 -19.56
N SER A 498 -63.13 -60.27 -20.38
CA SER A 498 -63.43 -60.35 -21.82
C SER A 498 -64.86 -60.85 -22.07
N ILE A 499 -65.33 -61.83 -21.29
CA ILE A 499 -66.67 -62.43 -21.39
C ILE A 499 -67.75 -61.41 -21.01
N LYS A 500 -67.52 -60.64 -19.93
CA LYS A 500 -68.45 -59.56 -19.52
C LYS A 500 -68.55 -58.46 -20.58
N ARG A 501 -67.45 -58.12 -21.25
CA ARG A 501 -67.43 -57.15 -22.35
C ARG A 501 -68.22 -57.66 -23.56
N GLU A 502 -68.00 -58.90 -23.98
CA GLU A 502 -68.74 -59.51 -25.09
C GLU A 502 -70.25 -59.60 -24.79
N GLN A 503 -70.62 -60.02 -23.57
CA GLN A 503 -72.02 -60.05 -23.13
C GLN A 503 -72.67 -58.66 -23.19
N ARG A 504 -71.94 -57.62 -22.77
CA ARG A 504 -72.42 -56.23 -22.83
C ARG A 504 -72.61 -55.78 -24.29
N ILE A 505 -71.65 -56.04 -25.16
CA ILE A 505 -71.72 -55.68 -26.59
C ILE A 505 -72.94 -56.34 -27.25
N LEU A 506 -73.17 -57.63 -26.99
CA LEU A 506 -74.31 -58.35 -27.54
C LEU A 506 -75.66 -57.83 -27.01
N ARG A 507 -75.74 -57.48 -25.71
CA ARG A 507 -76.93 -56.83 -25.14
C ARG A 507 -77.20 -55.45 -25.74
N GLU A 508 -76.17 -54.61 -25.83
CA GLU A 508 -76.30 -53.29 -26.46
C GLU A 508 -76.75 -53.40 -27.92
N LYS A 509 -76.25 -54.41 -28.66
CA LYS A 509 -76.68 -54.67 -30.03
C LYS A 509 -78.13 -55.18 -30.09
N LEU A 510 -78.51 -56.08 -29.19
CA LEU A 510 -79.89 -56.57 -29.05
C LEU A 510 -80.86 -55.42 -28.78
N ASP A 511 -80.54 -54.54 -27.82
CA ASP A 511 -81.38 -53.40 -27.46
C ASP A 511 -81.55 -52.42 -28.63
N ARG A 512 -80.47 -52.17 -29.39
CA ARG A 512 -80.52 -51.34 -30.60
C ARG A 512 -81.41 -51.95 -31.68
N LEU A 513 -81.32 -53.25 -31.92
CA LEU A 513 -82.15 -53.94 -32.91
C LEU A 513 -83.61 -53.96 -32.48
N ILE A 514 -83.90 -54.24 -31.20
CA ILE A 514 -85.27 -54.19 -30.66
C ILE A 514 -85.84 -52.77 -30.83
N SER A 515 -85.08 -51.72 -30.48
CA SER A 515 -85.53 -50.34 -30.68
C SER A 515 -85.75 -50.01 -32.16
N ARG A 516 -84.92 -50.52 -33.06
CA ARG A 516 -85.09 -50.36 -34.51
C ARG A 516 -86.35 -51.06 -35.01
N ILE A 517 -86.63 -52.28 -34.54
CA ILE A 517 -87.86 -53.03 -34.85
C ILE A 517 -89.07 -52.24 -34.37
N SER A 518 -89.11 -51.80 -33.10
CA SER A 518 -90.25 -51.05 -32.56
C SER A 518 -90.49 -49.74 -33.32
N LYS A 519 -89.44 -48.98 -33.66
CA LYS A 519 -89.58 -47.77 -34.49
C LYS A 519 -90.06 -48.08 -35.89
N THR A 520 -89.62 -49.20 -36.46
CA THR A 520 -90.07 -49.64 -37.80
C THR A 520 -91.53 -50.07 -37.76
N GLU A 521 -91.97 -50.75 -36.69
CA GLU A 521 -93.37 -51.12 -36.42
C GLU A 521 -94.26 -49.87 -36.25
N GLU A 522 -93.88 -48.92 -35.39
CA GLU A 522 -94.58 -47.63 -35.22
C GLU A 522 -94.67 -46.83 -36.54
N ASN A 523 -93.58 -46.83 -37.32
CA ASN A 523 -93.58 -46.18 -38.63
C ASN A 523 -94.50 -46.89 -39.63
N LEU A 524 -94.51 -48.22 -39.66
CA LEU A 524 -95.37 -49.03 -40.53
C LEU A 524 -96.87 -48.79 -40.24
N GLU A 525 -97.23 -48.64 -38.97
CA GLU A 525 -98.58 -48.27 -38.53
C GLU A 525 -99.00 -46.89 -39.06
N ARG A 526 -98.07 -45.96 -39.24
CA ARG A 526 -98.33 -44.59 -39.69
C ARG A 526 -98.51 -44.42 -41.20
N PHE A 527 -98.08 -45.39 -42.01
CA PHE A 527 -98.13 -45.32 -43.48
C PHE A 527 -99.34 -46.07 -44.07
N THR A 528 -100.57 -45.57 -43.95
CA THR A 528 -101.82 -46.28 -44.36
C THR A 528 -102.41 -45.90 -45.73
N GLY A 529 -101.74 -45.02 -46.52
CA GLY A 529 -102.24 -44.53 -47.81
C GLY A 529 -101.97 -45.44 -49.01
N LYS A 530 -102.79 -45.31 -50.08
CA LYS A 530 -102.79 -46.13 -51.32
C LYS A 530 -101.50 -46.08 -52.18
N GLY A 531 -100.43 -45.41 -51.74
CA GLY A 531 -99.13 -45.34 -52.43
C GLY A 531 -97.94 -45.85 -51.61
N ALA A 532 -98.18 -46.41 -50.41
CA ALA A 532 -97.12 -46.80 -49.47
C ALA A 532 -96.69 -48.27 -49.56
N GLU A 533 -97.23 -49.06 -50.49
CA GLU A 533 -97.09 -50.53 -50.52
C GLU A 533 -95.65 -51.00 -50.77
N SER A 534 -94.94 -50.37 -51.71
CA SER A 534 -93.51 -50.66 -51.96
C SER A 534 -92.61 -50.29 -50.78
N ILE A 535 -92.95 -49.23 -50.04
CA ILE A 535 -92.20 -48.76 -48.88
C ILE A 535 -92.44 -49.72 -47.70
N ARG A 536 -93.70 -50.14 -47.49
CA ARG A 536 -94.06 -51.16 -46.50
C ARG A 536 -93.33 -52.47 -46.72
N SER A 537 -93.32 -52.99 -47.95
CA SER A 537 -92.61 -54.24 -48.26
C SER A 537 -91.10 -54.16 -47.95
N GLN A 538 -90.46 -53.02 -48.20
CA GLN A 538 -89.05 -52.81 -47.85
C GLN A 538 -88.83 -52.76 -46.33
N TYR A 539 -89.69 -52.05 -45.59
CA TYR A 539 -89.62 -52.01 -44.12
C TYR A 539 -89.95 -53.35 -43.48
N GLU A 540 -90.92 -54.11 -44.00
CA GLU A 540 -91.24 -55.46 -43.55
C GLU A 540 -90.08 -56.42 -43.80
N LYS A 541 -89.42 -56.33 -44.96
CA LYS A 541 -88.22 -57.13 -45.26
C LYS A 541 -87.05 -56.77 -44.35
N SER A 542 -86.82 -55.48 -44.09
CA SER A 542 -85.79 -55.03 -43.13
C SER A 542 -86.13 -55.48 -41.70
N MET A 543 -87.38 -55.38 -41.29
CA MET A 543 -87.86 -55.83 -39.98
C MET A 543 -87.75 -57.35 -39.84
N GLY A 544 -88.00 -58.12 -40.91
CA GLY A 544 -87.76 -59.56 -40.94
C GLY A 544 -86.30 -59.91 -40.72
N ALA A 545 -85.38 -59.23 -41.41
CA ALA A 545 -83.94 -59.39 -41.22
C ALA A 545 -83.50 -59.01 -39.79
N ASP A 546 -84.07 -57.94 -39.23
CA ASP A 546 -83.81 -57.52 -37.85
C ASP A 546 -84.31 -58.54 -36.83
N LYS A 547 -85.49 -59.13 -37.06
CA LYS A 547 -86.07 -60.20 -36.21
C LYS A 547 -85.21 -61.45 -36.26
N GLU A 548 -84.70 -61.85 -37.43
CA GLU A 548 -83.74 -62.95 -37.57
C GLU A 548 -82.43 -62.67 -36.81
N GLU A 549 -81.88 -61.46 -36.91
CA GLU A 549 -80.64 -61.08 -36.21
C GLU A 549 -80.84 -61.02 -34.68
N VAL A 550 -82.03 -60.60 -34.22
CA VAL A 550 -82.41 -60.66 -32.80
C VAL A 550 -82.39 -62.09 -32.27
N GLU A 551 -82.97 -63.04 -33.01
CA GLU A 551 -82.97 -64.45 -32.60
C GLU A 551 -81.56 -65.06 -32.61
N ASP A 552 -80.72 -64.71 -33.59
CA ASP A 552 -79.29 -65.09 -33.60
C ASP A 552 -78.55 -64.56 -32.37
N ILE A 553 -78.70 -63.28 -32.02
CA ILE A 553 -78.06 -62.70 -30.83
C ILE A 553 -78.59 -63.33 -29.53
N LYS A 554 -79.90 -63.61 -29.42
CA LYS A 554 -80.46 -64.33 -28.27
C LYS A 554 -79.85 -65.72 -28.14
N SER A 555 -79.67 -66.43 -29.25
CA SER A 555 -79.06 -67.76 -29.25
C SER A 555 -77.58 -67.72 -28.82
N LYS A 556 -76.82 -66.71 -29.27
CA LYS A 556 -75.43 -66.44 -28.84
C LYS A 556 -75.33 -66.08 -27.35
N LEU A 557 -76.25 -65.27 -26.84
CA LEU A 557 -76.34 -64.94 -25.41
C LEU A 557 -76.72 -66.16 -24.57
N LYS A 558 -77.59 -67.04 -25.08
CA LYS A 558 -77.93 -68.32 -24.44
C LYS A 558 -76.72 -69.24 -24.38
N MET A 559 -75.98 -69.39 -25.48
CA MET A 559 -74.72 -70.14 -25.51
C MET A 559 -73.71 -69.57 -24.50
N LEU A 560 -73.44 -68.26 -24.53
CA LEU A 560 -72.51 -67.62 -23.59
C LEU A 560 -72.88 -67.90 -22.13
N ARG A 561 -74.17 -67.86 -21.80
CA ARG A 561 -74.66 -68.21 -20.46
C ARG A 561 -74.43 -69.67 -20.12
N GLN A 562 -74.76 -70.59 -21.03
CA GLN A 562 -74.56 -72.03 -20.83
C GLN A 562 -73.08 -72.39 -20.66
N THR A 563 -72.19 -71.80 -21.46
CA THR A 563 -70.75 -72.07 -21.37
C THR A 563 -70.13 -71.50 -20.10
N VAL A 564 -70.54 -70.30 -19.67
CA VAL A 564 -70.12 -69.73 -18.38
C VAL A 564 -70.58 -70.62 -17.22
N GLN A 565 -71.84 -71.08 -17.25
CA GLN A 565 -72.38 -71.95 -16.21
C GLN A 565 -71.68 -73.32 -16.17
N LYS A 566 -71.37 -73.90 -17.33
CA LYS A 566 -70.59 -75.15 -17.45
C LYS A 566 -69.16 -75.01 -16.92
N THR A 567 -68.48 -73.90 -17.25
CA THR A 567 -67.12 -73.63 -16.77
C THR A 567 -67.09 -73.35 -15.26
N GLN A 568 -68.18 -72.81 -14.71
CA GLN A 568 -68.34 -72.60 -13.26
C GLN A 568 -68.66 -73.89 -12.50
N SER A 569 -69.43 -74.83 -13.08
CA SER A 569 -69.67 -76.15 -12.49
C SER A 569 -68.45 -77.06 -12.55
N GLU A 570 -67.71 -77.07 -13.68
CA GLU A 570 -66.47 -77.85 -13.82
C GLU A 570 -65.39 -77.38 -12.83
N LYS A 571 -65.32 -76.08 -12.51
CA LYS A 571 -64.43 -75.54 -11.47
C LYS A 571 -64.90 -75.80 -10.03
N ALA A 572 -66.16 -76.16 -9.84
CA ALA A 572 -66.70 -76.52 -8.52
C ALA A 572 -66.47 -78.01 -8.20
N ASP A 573 -66.52 -78.88 -9.21
CA ASP A 573 -66.21 -80.31 -9.06
C ASP A 573 -64.69 -80.57 -8.91
N ASP A 574 -63.83 -79.78 -9.56
CA ASP A 574 -62.35 -79.90 -9.46
C ASP A 574 -61.78 -79.37 -8.11
N ASN A 575 -62.63 -78.78 -7.25
CA ASN A 575 -62.27 -78.31 -5.91
C ASN A 575 -62.82 -79.23 -4.78
N ASN A 576 -63.38 -80.39 -5.11
CA ASN A 576 -63.78 -81.41 -4.12
C ASN A 576 -62.91 -82.67 -4.30
N PRO A 577 -61.78 -82.79 -3.56
CA PRO A 577 -60.97 -84.00 -3.61
C PRO A 577 -61.65 -85.08 -2.78
N ASP A 578 -62.13 -86.14 -3.44
CA ASP A 578 -62.23 -87.46 -2.81
C ASP A 578 -60.92 -88.24 -3.07
#